data_AF-A8X2V1-F1
#
_entry.id   AF-A8X2V1-F1
#
_cell.length_a   1.000
_cell.length_b   1.000
_cell.length_c   1.000
_cell.angle_alpha   90.00
_cell.angle_beta   90.00
_cell.angle_gamma   90.00
#
_symmetry.space_group_name_H-M   'P 1'
#
loop_
_entity.id
_entity.type
_entity.pdbx_description
1 polymer ?
#
loop_
_entity_poly.entity_id
_entity_poly.type
_entity_poly.pdbx_seq_one_letter_code
_entity_poly.pdbx_strand_id
1 'polypeptide(L)' 'MNILGLLLLVLLAIAAPLVEAGRSCHTSEQCDYVETCYEGHCYTIDELFEKYNLKK' A
#
# COMPACT_ATOMS: atom_id res chain seq x y z
N MET A 1 9.33 -31.23 -5.81
CA MET A 1 9.08 -29.78 -5.84
C MET A 1 10.26 -29.11 -6.51
N ASN A 2 10.02 -28.27 -7.52
CA ASN A 2 11.09 -27.61 -8.26
C ASN A 2 11.61 -26.40 -7.45
N ILE A 3 12.90 -26.36 -7.16
CA ILE A 3 13.53 -25.29 -6.35
C ILE A 3 13.31 -23.91 -6.99
N LEU A 4 13.30 -23.83 -8.32
CA LEU A 4 12.97 -22.60 -9.06
C LEU A 4 11.56 -22.09 -8.73
N GLY A 5 10.58 -22.98 -8.59
CA GLY A 5 9.20 -22.59 -8.26
C GLY A 5 9.09 -22.01 -6.85
N LEU A 6 9.89 -22.54 -5.90
CA LEU A 6 9.93 -22.04 -4.53
C LEU A 6 10.54 -20.63 -4.47
N LEU A 7 11.60 -20.39 -5.26
CA LEU A 7 12.28 -19.10 -5.32
C LEU A 7 11.39 -18.01 -5.94
N LEU A 8 10.61 -18.38 -6.97
CA LEU A 8 9.63 -17.48 -7.58
C LEU A 8 8.52 -17.09 -6.60
N LEU A 9 8.01 -18.06 -5.82
CA LEU A 9 6.99 -17.82 -4.79
C LEU A 9 7.50 -16.89 -3.68
N VAL A 10 8.75 -17.04 -3.26
CA VAL A 10 9.36 -16.15 -2.27
C VAL A 10 9.48 -14.72 -2.80
N LEU A 11 9.92 -14.54 -4.05
CA LEU A 11 10.01 -13.21 -4.67
C LEU A 11 8.63 -12.55 -4.82
N LEU A 12 7.62 -13.32 -5.23
CA LEU A 12 6.23 -12.85 -5.31
C LEU A 12 5.67 -12.46 -3.93
N ALA A 13 5.95 -13.23 -2.89
CA ALA A 13 5.51 -12.93 -1.53
C ALA A 13 6.16 -11.65 -0.96
N ILE A 14 7.39 -11.32 -1.37
CA ILE A 14 8.08 -10.08 -0.96
C ILE A 14 7.56 -8.87 -1.75
N ALA A 15 7.16 -9.07 -3.01
CA ALA A 15 6.62 -8.01 -3.86
C ALA A 15 5.12 -7.74 -3.63
N ALA A 16 4.35 -8.74 -3.18
CA ALA A 16 2.93 -8.62 -2.86
C ALA A 16 2.57 -7.49 -1.86
N PRO A 17 3.33 -7.24 -0.77
CA PRO A 17 3.01 -6.14 0.14
C PRO A 17 3.13 -4.74 -0.49
N LEU A 18 3.73 -4.62 -1.68
CA LEU A 18 3.74 -3.35 -2.44
C LEU A 18 2.41 -3.07 -3.14
N VAL A 19 1.54 -4.07 -3.30
CA VAL A 19 0.28 -3.95 -4.03
C VAL A 19 -0.91 -3.73 -3.08
N GLU A 20 -0.81 -4.17 -1.82
CA GLU A 20 -1.88 -3.96 -0.82
C GLU A 20 -1.73 -2.68 0.00
N ALA A 21 -0.54 -2.09 0.08
CA ALA A 21 -0.38 -0.72 0.55
C ALA A 21 -0.66 0.20 -0.64
N GLY A 22 -1.59 1.14 -0.49
CA GLY A 22 -2.01 2.07 -1.56
C GLY A 22 -0.83 2.71 -2.31
N ARG A 23 -1.10 3.30 -3.47
CA ARG A 23 -0.08 3.87 -4.37
C ARG A 23 1.03 4.59 -3.60
N SER A 24 2.29 4.16 -3.76
CA SER A 24 3.41 4.81 -3.07
C SER A 24 3.53 6.27 -3.51
N CYS A 25 3.83 7.14 -2.54
CA CYS A 25 3.93 8.57 -2.75
C CYS A 25 5.09 9.15 -1.93
N HIS A 26 5.64 10.26 -2.42
CA HIS A 26 6.56 11.10 -1.65
C HIS A 26 5.95 12.46 -1.30
N THR A 27 4.99 12.90 -2.11
CA THR A 27 4.24 14.15 -1.96
C THR A 27 2.78 13.91 -2.30
N SER A 28 1.87 14.72 -1.74
CA SER A 28 0.42 14.56 -1.98
C SER A 28 0.01 14.84 -3.42
N GLU A 29 0.82 15.53 -4.21
CA GLU A 29 0.57 15.76 -5.66
C GLU A 29 0.66 14.47 -6.50
N GLN A 30 1.24 13.40 -5.94
CA GLN A 30 1.34 12.09 -6.60
C GLN A 30 0.11 11.21 -6.38
N CYS A 31 -0.81 11.66 -5.51
CA CYS A 31 -2.05 10.99 -5.15
C CYS A 31 -3.25 11.63 -5.87
N ASP A 32 -4.38 10.93 -5.90
CA ASP A 32 -5.58 11.47 -6.53
C ASP A 32 -6.19 12.62 -5.69
N TYR A 33 -7.12 13.38 -6.28
CA TYR A 33 -7.64 14.64 -5.72
C TYR A 33 -8.20 14.55 -4.29
N VAL A 34 -8.68 13.38 -3.86
CA VAL A 34 -9.29 13.15 -2.53
C VAL A 34 -8.42 12.24 -1.64
N GLU A 35 -7.13 12.17 -1.97
CA GLU A 35 -6.15 11.37 -1.25
C GLU A 35 -5.04 12.26 -0.67
N THR A 36 -4.38 11.77 0.37
CA THR A 36 -3.19 12.42 0.93
C THR A 36 -2.06 11.41 1.07
N CYS A 37 -0.82 11.89 0.90
CA CYS A 37 0.35 11.06 1.10
C CYS A 37 0.64 10.92 2.60
N TYR A 38 0.46 9.72 3.14
CA TYR A 38 0.71 9.40 4.53
C TYR A 38 1.55 8.12 4.64
N GLU A 39 2.61 8.15 5.45
CA GLU A 39 3.56 7.02 5.61
C GLU A 39 4.13 6.47 4.28
N GLY A 40 4.23 7.32 3.25
CA GLY A 40 4.75 6.93 1.94
C GLY A 40 3.72 6.25 1.03
N HIS A 41 2.43 6.29 1.39
CA HIS A 41 1.33 5.75 0.60
C HIS A 41 0.18 6.76 0.49
N CYS A 42 -0.51 6.74 -0.64
CA CYS A 42 -1.73 7.50 -0.84
C CYS A 42 -2.86 6.84 -0.06
N TYR A 43 -3.53 7.63 0.79
CA TYR A 43 -4.72 7.21 1.52
C TYR A 43 -5.84 8.18 1.24
N THR A 44 -7.04 7.64 1.04
CA THR A 44 -8.26 8.44 1.11
C THR A 44 -8.50 8.94 2.53
N ILE A 45 -9.26 10.02 2.65
CA ILE A 45 -9.67 10.55 3.95
C ILE A 45 -10.40 9.46 4.77
N ASP A 46 -11.31 8.70 4.15
CA ASP A 46 -12.05 7.63 4.84
C ASP A 46 -11.13 6.54 5.40
N GLU A 47 -10.12 6.11 4.64
CA GLU A 47 -9.14 5.10 5.10
C GLU A 47 -8.30 5.60 6.28
N LEU A 48 -7.91 6.88 6.28
CA LEU A 48 -7.22 7.48 7.42
C LEU A 48 -8.11 7.49 8.65
N PHE A 49 -9.38 7.87 8.50
CA PHE A 49 -10.33 7.88 9.60
C PHE A 49 -10.57 6.48 10.17
N GLU A 50 -10.61 5.45 9.32
CA GLU A 50 -10.69 4.05 9.73
C GLU A 50 -9.40 3.59 10.44
N LYS A 51 -8.22 3.90 9.87
CA LYS A 51 -6.91 3.57 10.46
C LYS A 51 -6.76 4.12 11.87
N TYR A 52 -7.26 5.33 12.14
CA TYR A 52 -7.23 5.96 13.46
C TYR A 52 -8.47 5.69 14.32
N ASN A 53 -9.41 4.85 13.88
CA ASN A 53 -10.68 4.61 14.57
C ASN A 53 -11.41 5.91 14.94
N LEU A 54 -11.30 6.94 14.09
CA LEU A 54 -11.92 8.24 14.29
C LEU A 54 -13.38 8.29 13.82
N LYS A 55 -13.88 7.19 13.25
CA LYS A 55 -15.31 6.99 12.98
C LYS A 55 -16.03 6.79 14.31
N LYS A 56 -16.63 7.87 14.81
CA LYS A 56 -17.55 7.87 15.94
C LYS A 56 -18.96 7.46 15.50
#